data_AF-A0A7S2C6I1-F1
#
_entry.id   AF-A0A7S2C6I1-F1
#
_cell.length_a   1.000
_cell.length_b   1.000
_cell.length_c   1.000
_cell.angle_alpha   90.00
_cell.angle_beta   90.00
_cell.angle_gamma   90.00
#
_symmetry.space_group_name_H-M   'P 1'
#
loop_
_entity.id
_entity.type
_entity.pdbx_description
1 polymer ?
#
loop_
_entity_poly.entity_id
_entity_poly.type
_entity_poly.pdbx_seq_one_letter_code
_entity_poly.pdbx_strand_id
1 'polypeptide(L)'
;MERNLAQQQDATVGGVYRGQAGYKNFIEKKESQIGGNKYTGTQGPIRAPQFFRATCRFDYQPDICKDYKDTGFCGFGDSCKFMHDRGNHKTGWQMEQEW
;
A
#
# COMPACT_ATOMS: atom_id res chain seq x y z
N MET A 1 -19.35 7.76 21.58
CA MET A 1 -19.29 7.44 20.14
C MET A 1 -20.34 8.22 19.35
N GLU A 2 -21.50 8.49 19.96
CA GLU A 2 -22.64 9.22 19.38
C GLU A 2 -22.33 10.64 18.87
N ARG A 3 -21.40 11.36 19.51
CA ARG A 3 -21.00 12.73 19.08
C ARG A 3 -20.44 12.81 17.66
N ASN A 4 -19.85 11.73 17.13
CA ASN A 4 -19.30 11.72 15.76
C ASN A 4 -20.36 11.39 14.68
N LEU A 5 -21.48 10.75 15.03
CA LEU A 5 -22.57 10.50 14.08
C LEU A 5 -23.43 11.76 13.84
N ALA A 6 -23.71 12.52 14.90
CA ALA A 6 -24.50 13.76 14.80
C ALA A 6 -23.76 14.87 14.00
N GLN A 7 -22.43 14.83 13.98
CA GLN A 7 -21.60 15.86 13.32
C GLN A 7 -21.70 15.87 11.79
N GLN A 8 -22.28 14.83 11.18
CA GLN A 8 -22.45 14.72 9.73
C GLN A 8 -23.72 15.40 9.18
N GLN A 9 -24.65 15.82 10.06
CA GLN A 9 -25.95 16.34 9.65
C GLN A 9 -25.97 17.85 9.33
N ASP A 10 -24.97 18.60 9.78
CA ASP A 10 -24.91 20.08 9.68
C ASP A 10 -23.67 20.59 8.91
N ALA A 11 -23.58 20.26 7.61
CA ALA A 11 -22.42 20.63 6.79
C ALA A 11 -22.22 22.13 6.52
N THR A 12 -23.20 23.01 6.77
CA THR A 12 -23.06 24.45 6.47
C THR A 12 -23.98 25.34 7.30
N VAL A 13 -24.10 25.13 8.61
CA VAL A 13 -24.79 26.11 9.46
C VAL A 13 -23.93 27.40 9.51
N GLY A 14 -24.33 28.41 8.73
CA GLY A 14 -23.74 29.75 8.74
C GLY A 14 -22.81 30.14 7.57
N GLY A 15 -22.74 29.35 6.48
CA GLY A 15 -21.96 29.74 5.28
C GLY A 15 -20.43 29.80 5.44
N VAL A 16 -19.90 29.40 6.59
CA VAL A 16 -18.46 29.35 6.87
C VAL A 16 -17.86 28.05 6.34
N TYR A 17 -16.84 28.15 5.49
CA TYR A 17 -16.07 27.00 5.00
C TYR A 17 -15.27 26.33 6.13
N ARG A 18 -15.40 25.00 6.27
CA ARG A 18 -14.73 24.19 7.33
C ARG A 18 -13.75 23.16 6.79
N GLY A 19 -13.31 23.32 5.54
CA GLY A 19 -12.45 22.35 4.86
C GLY A 19 -13.23 21.29 4.07
N GLN A 20 -12.55 20.66 3.12
CA GLN A 20 -13.15 19.68 2.20
C GLN A 20 -13.80 18.48 2.90
N ALA A 21 -13.24 18.04 4.05
CA ALA A 21 -13.78 16.95 4.86
C ALA A 21 -14.97 17.35 5.75
N GLY A 22 -15.27 18.65 5.85
CA GLY A 22 -16.37 19.18 6.66
C GLY A 22 -17.72 19.20 5.95
N TYR A 23 -17.76 18.92 4.65
CA TYR A 23 -19.00 18.78 3.89
C TYR A 23 -19.71 17.44 4.17
N LYS A 24 -21.01 17.40 3.85
CA LYS A 24 -21.88 16.24 4.07
C LYS A 24 -21.33 15.02 3.33
N ASN A 25 -21.11 13.93 4.06
CA ASN A 25 -20.83 12.63 3.48
C ASN A 25 -22.17 11.93 3.23
N PHE A 26 -22.46 11.59 1.97
CA PHE A 26 -23.72 10.94 1.57
C PHE A 26 -23.68 9.41 1.71
N ILE A 27 -22.55 8.85 2.14
CA ILE A 27 -22.39 7.40 2.35
C ILE A 27 -22.79 7.08 3.79
N GLU A 28 -23.88 6.34 3.95
CA GLU A 28 -24.34 5.85 5.25
C GLU A 28 -23.36 4.80 5.80
N LYS A 29 -22.71 5.12 6.92
CA LYS A 29 -21.79 4.20 7.60
C LYS A 29 -22.51 3.52 8.77
N LYS A 30 -22.53 2.19 8.79
CA LYS A 30 -23.07 1.42 9.91
C LYS A 30 -22.17 1.59 11.15
N GLU A 31 -22.75 1.60 12.35
CA GLU A 31 -22.00 1.79 13.60
C GLU A 31 -20.89 0.75 13.79
N SER A 32 -21.16 -0.51 13.45
CA SER A 32 -20.17 -1.60 13.45
C SER A 32 -18.98 -1.32 12.52
N GLN A 33 -19.23 -0.66 11.39
CA GLN A 33 -18.22 -0.29 10.40
C GLN A 33 -17.35 0.88 10.89
N ILE A 34 -17.91 1.81 11.66
CA ILE A 34 -17.18 2.93 12.27
C ILE A 34 -16.29 2.44 13.42
N GLY A 35 -16.82 1.59 14.30
CA GLY A 35 -16.06 1.02 15.43
C GLY A 35 -14.96 0.06 14.98
N GLY A 36 -15.23 -0.77 13.96
CA GLY A 36 -14.30 -1.75 13.43
C GLY A 36 -13.17 -1.16 12.57
N ASN A 37 -13.32 0.06 12.05
CA ASN A 37 -12.38 0.63 11.10
C ASN A 37 -10.93 0.72 11.62
N LYS A 38 -10.75 0.82 12.95
CA LYS A 38 -9.42 0.82 13.59
C LYS A 38 -8.64 -0.48 13.37
N TYR A 39 -9.34 -1.59 13.14
CA TYR A 39 -8.77 -2.93 12.98
C TYR A 39 -8.96 -3.49 11.56
N THR A 40 -10.08 -3.18 10.92
CA THR A 40 -10.43 -3.78 9.62
C THR A 40 -9.95 -2.98 8.42
N GLY A 41 -9.56 -1.70 8.59
CA GLY A 41 -9.06 -0.86 7.50
C GLY A 41 -10.06 -0.55 6.39
N THR A 42 -11.33 -0.85 6.61
CA THR A 42 -12.37 -0.77 5.56
C THR A 42 -12.67 0.66 5.08
N GLN A 43 -12.29 1.70 5.84
CA GLN A 43 -12.62 3.11 5.56
C GLN A 43 -11.38 3.99 5.38
N GLY A 44 -10.21 3.41 5.12
CA GLY A 44 -9.02 4.16 4.75
C GLY A 44 -7.73 3.71 5.45
N PRO A 45 -6.67 4.52 5.35
CA PRO A 45 -5.36 4.20 5.89
C PRO A 45 -5.41 3.87 7.38
N ILE A 46 -4.83 2.73 7.74
CA ILE A 46 -4.73 2.28 9.14
C ILE A 46 -3.47 2.89 9.75
N ARG A 47 -3.59 3.34 11.01
CA ARG A 47 -2.43 3.80 11.78
C ARG A 47 -1.55 2.60 12.14
N ALA A 48 -0.28 2.66 11.77
CA ALA A 48 0.72 1.68 12.18
C ALA A 48 0.90 1.62 13.72
N PRO A 49 1.22 0.43 14.28
CA PRO A 49 1.51 0.28 15.71
C PRO A 49 2.68 1.18 16.14
N GLN A 50 2.59 1.78 17.32
CA GLN A 50 3.57 2.79 17.77
C GLN A 50 4.83 2.17 18.39
N PHE A 51 4.72 0.97 18.98
CA PHE A 51 5.77 0.31 19.75
C PHE A 51 6.19 -1.03 19.12
N PHE A 52 6.17 -1.11 17.80
CA PHE A 52 6.63 -2.28 17.04
C PHE A 52 7.70 -1.85 16.03
N ARG A 53 8.82 -2.57 16.02
CA ARG A 53 9.85 -2.44 14.99
C ARG A 53 9.71 -3.61 14.01
N ALA A 54 9.36 -3.31 12.77
CA ALA A 54 9.39 -4.32 11.71
C ALA A 54 10.83 -4.81 11.50
N THR A 55 11.01 -6.11 11.38
CA THR A 55 12.30 -6.69 10.98
C THR A 55 12.50 -6.46 9.49
N CYS A 56 13.62 -5.87 9.13
CA CYS A 56 14.01 -5.71 7.73
C CYS A 56 15.04 -6.79 7.40
N ARG A 57 14.77 -7.56 6.34
CA ARG A 57 15.71 -8.50 5.73
C ARG A 57 15.87 -8.11 4.28
N PHE A 58 17.11 -8.04 3.81
CA PHE A 58 17.40 -7.86 2.40
C PHE A 58 17.13 -9.18 1.67
N ASP A 59 16.25 -9.14 0.67
CA ASP A 59 16.04 -10.25 -0.25
C ASP A 59 16.99 -10.08 -1.44
N TYR A 60 17.98 -10.97 -1.50
CA TYR A 60 19.01 -10.96 -2.55
C TYR A 60 18.63 -11.80 -3.76
N GLN A 61 17.53 -12.56 -3.71
CA GLN A 61 17.14 -13.45 -4.80
C GLN A 61 16.40 -12.64 -5.89
N PRO A 62 16.97 -12.47 -7.09
CA PRO A 62 16.27 -11.79 -8.16
C PRO A 62 15.27 -12.73 -8.84
N ASP A 63 14.04 -12.29 -9.00
CA ASP A 63 13.02 -12.99 -9.81
C ASP A 63 13.20 -12.73 -11.31
N ILE A 64 14.40 -12.97 -11.84
CA ILE A 64 14.74 -12.78 -13.26
C ILE A 64 14.74 -14.13 -13.97
N CYS A 65 14.13 -14.18 -15.15
CA CYS A 65 14.12 -15.37 -15.98
C CYS A 65 15.55 -15.66 -16.47
N LYS A 66 16.13 -16.76 -15.99
CA LYS A 66 17.47 -17.21 -16.38
C LYS A 66 17.57 -17.39 -17.90
N ASP A 67 16.63 -18.13 -18.50
CA ASP A 67 16.68 -18.49 -19.92
C ASP A 67 16.56 -17.23 -20.80
N TYR A 68 15.66 -16.31 -20.44
CA TYR A 68 15.51 -15.05 -21.16
C TYR A 68 16.75 -14.15 -21.02
N LYS A 69 17.37 -14.13 -19.84
CA LYS A 69 18.57 -13.31 -19.62
C LYS A 69 19.76 -13.82 -20.42
N ASP A 70 20.03 -15.12 -20.37
CA ASP A 70 21.20 -15.74 -21.01
C ASP A 70 21.03 -15.82 -22.53
N THR A 71 19.85 -16.25 -23.00
CA THR A 71 19.63 -16.58 -24.42
C THR A 71 18.80 -15.54 -25.18
N GLY A 72 18.08 -14.66 -24.47
CA GLY A 72 17.11 -13.75 -25.08
C GLY A 72 15.78 -14.41 -25.45
N PHE A 73 15.62 -15.71 -25.19
CA PHE A 73 14.40 -16.45 -25.48
C PHE A 73 13.94 -17.25 -24.25
N CYS A 74 12.68 -17.06 -23.87
CA CYS A 74 12.04 -17.89 -22.84
C CYS A 74 11.06 -18.83 -23.52
N GLY A 75 11.17 -20.14 -23.28
CA GLY A 75 10.24 -21.13 -23.83
C GLY A 75 8.80 -20.96 -23.33
N PHE A 76 8.61 -20.27 -22.20
CA PHE A 76 7.28 -19.93 -21.68
C PHE A 76 6.70 -18.64 -22.29
N GLY A 77 7.49 -17.87 -23.04
CA GLY A 77 7.08 -16.57 -23.57
C GLY A 77 6.50 -15.67 -22.47
N ASP A 78 5.45 -14.92 -22.77
CA ASP A 78 4.83 -13.97 -21.85
C ASP A 78 4.09 -14.63 -20.66
N SER A 79 3.97 -15.96 -20.65
CA SER A 79 3.42 -16.70 -19.51
C SER A 79 4.47 -17.00 -18.41
N CYS A 80 5.73 -16.58 -18.61
CA CYS A 80 6.78 -16.77 -17.62
C CYS A 80 6.45 -16.04 -16.31
N LYS A 81 6.56 -16.74 -15.18
CA LYS A 81 6.41 -16.14 -13.84
C LYS A 81 7.54 -15.15 -13.51
N PHE A 82 8.71 -15.34 -14.12
CA PHE A 82 9.92 -14.58 -13.83
C PHE A 82 10.06 -13.39 -14.80
N MET A 83 10.73 -12.32 -14.35
CA MET A 83 10.89 -11.10 -15.12
C MET A 83 11.78 -11.31 -16.35
N HIS A 84 11.32 -10.83 -17.50
CA HIS A 84 12.05 -10.79 -18.76
C HIS A 84 12.93 -9.54 -18.87
N ASP A 85 13.99 -9.51 -18.07
CA ASP A 85 15.01 -8.45 -18.13
C ASP A 85 16.36 -9.00 -18.63
N ARG A 86 17.06 -8.18 -19.43
CA ARG A 86 18.40 -8.47 -19.96
C ARG A 86 19.48 -7.52 -19.40
N GLY A 87 19.14 -6.77 -18.36
CA GLY A 87 20.09 -5.93 -17.63
C GLY A 87 21.21 -6.75 -16.99
N ASN A 88 22.46 -6.30 -17.20
CA ASN A 88 23.66 -6.90 -16.63
C ASN A 88 24.23 -6.08 -15.46
N HIS A 89 23.35 -5.54 -14.62
CA HIS A 89 23.77 -4.76 -13.46
C HIS A 89 24.29 -5.65 -12.33
N LYS A 90 25.33 -5.18 -11.64
CA LYS A 90 25.82 -5.84 -10.42
C LYS A 90 24.75 -5.73 -9.35
N THR A 91 24.55 -6.82 -8.63
CA THR A 91 23.63 -6.85 -7.48
C THR A 91 24.26 -6.17 -6.27
N GLY A 92 23.44 -5.75 -5.31
CA GLY A 92 23.91 -5.03 -4.11
C GLY A 92 25.07 -5.71 -3.41
N TRP A 93 24.96 -7.03 -3.19
CA TRP A 93 26.00 -7.81 -2.51
C TRP A 93 27.32 -7.88 -3.28
N GLN A 94 27.29 -7.83 -4.63
CA GLN A 94 28.50 -7.81 -5.44
C GLN A 94 29.22 -6.47 -5.32
N MET A 95 28.47 -5.37 -5.25
CA MET A 95 29.03 -4.03 -5.04
C MET A 95 29.64 -3.89 -3.65
N GLU A 96 29.00 -4.45 -2.61
CA GLU A 96 29.51 -4.43 -1.23
C GLU A 96 30.84 -5.18 -1.06
N GLN A 97 31.11 -6.21 -1.87
CA GLN A 97 32.39 -6.94 -1.82
C GLN A 97 33.54 -6.20 -2.54
N GLU A 98 33.20 -5.37 -3.52
CA GLU A 98 34.18 -4.61 -4.30
C GLU A 98 34.60 -3.29 -3.63
N TRP A 99 33.85 -2.87 -2.60
CA TRP A 99 34.11 -1.68 -1.81
C TRP A 99 35.16 -1.94 -0.72
#